data_AF-A0A7K2BSF5-F1
#
_entry.id   AF-A0A7K2BSF5-F1
#
_cell.length_a   1.000
_cell.length_b   1.000
_cell.length_c   1.000
_cell.angle_alpha   90.00
_cell.angle_beta   90.00
_cell.angle_gamma   90.00
#
_symmetry.space_group_name_H-M   'P 1'
#
loop_
_entity.id
_entity.type
_entity.pdbx_description
1 polymer ?
#
loop_
_entity_poly.entity_id
_entity_poly.type
_entity_poly.pdbx_seq_one_letter_code
_entity_poly.pdbx_strand_id
1 'polypeptide(L)'
;MCAGRSCTTCATASARRPRSRKSAIADPRSGAAPGRGRSPDRSRQARGAWGEGKVAQWYREAGYEILDQNWRVRSGELDLVLFRDGEIVFCEVKTRRSERYGAAAEAVDRRKQLKIRSLAVQWLQDNDRRGRVRGRVRFDVATVTGVEVKVIENAF
;
A
#
# COMPACT_ATOMS: atom_id res chain seq x y z
N MET A 1 2.99 -53.09 -44.95
CA MET A 1 3.17 -51.76 -44.33
C MET A 1 3.51 -51.98 -42.85
N CYS A 2 4.62 -51.41 -42.42
CA CYS A 2 5.42 -51.66 -41.20
C CYS A 2 4.65 -51.44 -39.88
N ALA A 3 4.73 -52.35 -38.90
CA ALA A 3 5.64 -52.36 -37.72
C ALA A 3 5.38 -51.22 -36.70
N GLY A 4 5.23 -51.39 -35.39
CA GLY A 4 5.32 -52.54 -34.48
C GLY A 4 5.56 -52.02 -33.04
N ARG A 5 5.07 -52.76 -32.02
CA ARG A 5 5.52 -52.78 -30.59
C ARG A 5 5.39 -51.45 -29.81
N SER A 6 5.36 -51.35 -28.49
CA SER A 6 5.11 -52.15 -27.29
C SER A 6 5.21 -51.15 -26.11
N CYS A 7 4.70 -51.51 -24.92
CA CYS A 7 5.16 -51.01 -23.61
C CYS A 7 4.84 -49.54 -23.25
N THR A 8 4.61 -49.12 -21.99
CA THR A 8 4.52 -49.73 -20.66
C THR A 8 3.98 -48.64 -19.72
N THR A 9 3.29 -49.08 -18.67
CA THR A 9 2.85 -48.43 -17.42
C THR A 9 3.60 -47.21 -16.87
N CYS A 10 2.86 -46.32 -16.19
CA CYS A 10 3.04 -45.87 -14.78
C CYS A 10 2.10 -44.67 -14.54
N ALA A 11 1.11 -44.72 -13.63
CA ALA A 11 1.23 -44.50 -12.17
C ALA A 11 1.85 -43.10 -11.87
N THR A 12 1.25 -42.17 -11.13
CA THR A 12 0.73 -42.24 -9.75
C THR A 12 -0.03 -40.92 -9.42
N ALA A 13 -1.14 -40.99 -8.69
CA ALA A 13 -1.28 -40.59 -7.27
C ALA A 13 -0.89 -39.12 -6.95
N SER A 14 -1.86 -38.30 -6.53
CA SER A 14 -2.06 -37.95 -5.10
C SER A 14 -1.08 -36.88 -4.60
N ALA A 15 -1.59 -35.77 -4.08
CA ALA A 15 -1.43 -35.48 -2.66
C ALA A 15 -1.98 -34.10 -2.28
N ARG A 16 -2.60 -34.09 -1.10
CA ARG A 16 -3.07 -32.95 -0.33
C ARG A 16 -1.93 -31.99 0.03
N ARG A 17 -2.34 -30.74 0.35
CA ARG A 17 -1.60 -29.72 1.12
C ARG A 17 -0.61 -30.31 2.14
N PRO A 18 0.44 -29.54 2.44
CA PRO A 18 0.73 -29.26 3.85
C PRO A 18 0.81 -27.77 4.16
N ARG A 19 0.22 -27.41 5.31
CA ARG A 19 0.52 -26.18 6.05
C ARG A 19 1.93 -26.32 6.62
N SER A 20 2.83 -25.39 6.35
CA SER A 20 4.14 -25.34 7.01
C SER A 20 4.04 -24.56 8.31
N ARG A 21 3.87 -25.29 9.42
CA ARG A 21 4.43 -24.89 10.71
C ARG A 21 5.91 -25.26 10.70
N LYS A 22 6.78 -24.34 11.13
CA LYS A 22 8.02 -24.72 11.81
C LYS A 22 8.21 -23.84 13.04
N SER A 23 8.17 -24.52 14.19
CA SER A 23 8.57 -24.06 15.51
C SER A 23 10.08 -23.81 15.55
N ALA A 24 10.50 -22.75 16.23
CA ALA A 24 11.84 -22.60 16.75
C ALA A 24 11.75 -22.48 18.28
N ILE A 25 12.63 -23.23 18.93
CA ILE A 25 12.71 -23.52 20.37
C ILE A 25 13.12 -22.26 21.13
N ALA A 26 12.53 -22.06 22.32
CA ALA A 26 12.79 -20.93 23.21
C ALA A 26 14.02 -21.18 24.10
N ASP A 27 14.89 -20.18 24.18
CA ASP A 27 15.99 -20.08 25.15
C ASP A 27 15.51 -19.23 26.36
N PRO A 28 15.47 -19.76 27.60
CA PRO A 28 14.96 -19.04 28.75
C PRO A 28 16.11 -18.56 29.64
N ARG A 29 16.80 -17.46 29.29
CA ARG A 29 17.61 -16.63 30.21
C ARG A 29 18.16 -15.37 29.52
N SER A 30 17.40 -14.28 29.58
CA SER A 30 17.93 -12.92 29.74
C SER A 30 16.77 -11.95 29.95
N GLY A 31 16.67 -11.43 31.16
CA GLY A 31 15.68 -10.44 31.52
C GLY A 31 15.97 -9.09 30.85
N ALA A 32 14.99 -8.60 30.12
CA ALA A 32 14.76 -7.17 29.92
C ALA A 32 13.24 -7.01 29.75
N ALA A 33 12.60 -6.29 30.67
CA ALA A 33 11.17 -6.00 30.57
C ALA A 33 10.87 -5.34 29.22
N PRO A 34 9.85 -5.77 28.45
CA PRO A 34 9.50 -5.07 27.23
C PRO A 34 9.02 -3.68 27.62
N GLY A 35 9.79 -2.67 27.24
CA GLY A 35 9.38 -1.27 27.34
C GLY A 35 7.99 -1.12 26.73
N ARG A 36 7.08 -0.48 27.46
CA ARG A 36 5.69 -0.26 27.04
C ARG A 36 5.67 0.58 25.75
N GLY A 37 5.80 -0.07 24.62
CA GLY A 37 5.53 0.53 23.31
C GLY A 37 4.10 1.01 23.33
N ARG A 38 3.91 2.34 23.31
CA ARG A 38 2.58 2.97 23.35
C ARG A 38 1.79 2.44 22.15
N SER A 39 0.82 1.56 22.41
CA SER A 39 -0.09 1.07 21.38
C SER A 39 -0.69 2.28 20.66
N PRO A 40 -0.81 2.26 19.32
CA PRO A 40 -1.37 3.39 18.59
C PRO A 40 -2.72 3.77 19.19
N ASP A 41 -2.90 5.06 19.48
CA ASP A 41 -4.18 5.60 19.92
C ASP A 41 -5.23 5.28 18.85
N ARG A 42 -6.20 4.42 19.19
CA ARG A 42 -7.26 3.98 18.29
C ARG A 42 -8.00 5.17 17.67
N SER A 43 -8.11 6.29 18.40
CA SER A 43 -8.75 7.50 17.89
C SER A 43 -7.96 8.15 16.75
N ARG A 44 -6.63 8.09 16.79
CA ARG A 44 -5.76 8.62 15.74
C ARG A 44 -5.82 7.75 14.48
N GLN A 45 -5.85 6.43 14.64
CA GLN A 45 -5.99 5.49 13.52
C GLN A 45 -7.35 5.63 12.84
N ALA A 46 -8.44 5.66 13.63
CA ALA A 46 -9.78 5.86 13.10
C ALA A 46 -9.90 7.19 12.33
N ARG A 47 -9.30 8.26 12.86
CA ARG A 47 -9.25 9.56 12.19
C ARG A 47 -8.44 9.55 10.89
N GLY A 48 -7.34 8.80 10.84
CA GLY A 48 -6.55 8.59 9.62
C GLY A 48 -7.37 7.90 8.54
N ALA A 49 -7.93 6.73 8.87
CA ALA A 49 -8.77 5.96 7.95
C ALA A 49 -10.00 6.74 7.46
N TRP A 50 -10.63 7.53 8.34
CA TRP A 50 -11.72 8.43 7.96
C TRP A 50 -11.26 9.49 6.94
N GLY A 51 -10.09 10.11 7.15
CA GLY A 51 -9.53 11.09 6.23
C GLY A 51 -9.17 10.49 4.88
N GLU A 52 -8.55 9.31 4.86
CA GLU A 52 -8.28 8.55 3.63
C GLU A 52 -9.57 8.26 2.86
N GLY A 53 -10.63 7.85 3.54
CA GLY A 53 -11.94 7.63 2.94
C GLY A 53 -12.54 8.90 2.32
N LYS A 54 -12.39 10.05 2.98
CA LYS A 54 -12.85 11.35 2.47
C LYS A 54 -12.08 11.79 1.22
N VAL A 55 -10.77 11.65 1.22
CA VAL A 55 -9.95 11.97 0.05
C VAL A 55 -10.25 11.02 -1.11
N ALA A 56 -10.42 9.72 -0.84
CA ALA A 56 -10.82 8.76 -1.86
C ALA A 56 -12.18 9.10 -2.47
N GLN A 57 -13.15 9.53 -1.65
CA GLN A 57 -14.44 10.01 -2.15
C GLN A 57 -14.28 11.24 -3.05
N TRP A 58 -13.50 12.24 -2.63
CA TRP A 58 -13.22 13.44 -3.41
C TRP A 58 -12.62 13.11 -4.79
N TYR A 59 -11.64 12.20 -4.84
CA TYR A 59 -11.06 11.76 -6.11
C TYR A 59 -12.04 10.99 -7.00
N ARG A 60 -12.89 10.13 -6.42
CA ARG A 60 -13.95 9.45 -7.20
C ARG A 60 -14.93 10.45 -7.83
N GLU A 61 -15.35 11.46 -7.06
CA GLU A 61 -16.21 12.54 -7.55
C GLU A 61 -15.53 13.36 -8.66
N ALA A 62 -14.19 13.51 -8.58
CA ALA A 62 -13.36 14.10 -9.62
C ALA A 62 -13.03 13.15 -10.80
N GLY A 63 -13.64 11.97 -10.88
CA GLY A 63 -13.52 11.03 -12.00
C GLY A 63 -12.30 10.10 -11.97
N TYR A 64 -11.62 9.97 -10.83
CA TYR A 64 -10.51 9.03 -10.68
C TYR A 64 -10.99 7.63 -10.27
N GLU A 65 -10.38 6.60 -10.85
CA GLU A 65 -10.48 5.22 -10.36
C GLU A 65 -9.56 5.06 -9.14
N ILE A 66 -10.07 4.45 -8.06
CA ILE A 66 -9.23 4.07 -6.91
C ILE A 66 -8.65 2.69 -7.20
N LEU A 67 -7.35 2.62 -7.47
CA LEU A 67 -6.66 1.34 -7.73
C LEU A 67 -6.34 0.61 -6.43
N ASP A 68 -5.89 1.35 -5.41
CA ASP A 68 -5.62 0.81 -4.08
C ASP A 68 -5.82 1.90 -3.01
N GLN A 69 -6.18 1.46 -1.80
CA GLN A 69 -6.28 2.29 -0.61
C GLN A 69 -5.61 1.57 0.56
N ASN A 70 -4.76 2.29 1.29
CA ASN A 70 -3.99 1.77 2.42
C ASN A 70 -3.18 0.52 2.05
N TRP A 71 -2.47 0.59 0.92
CA TRP A 71 -1.64 -0.50 0.41
C TRP A 71 -0.40 -0.65 1.30
N ARG A 72 -0.17 -1.86 1.82
CA ARG A 72 0.84 -2.13 2.85
C ARG A 72 1.79 -3.24 2.42
N VAL A 73 3.07 -2.98 2.58
CA VAL A 73 4.16 -3.95 2.42
C VAL A 73 5.11 -3.87 3.62
N ARG A 74 6.04 -4.82 3.74
CA ARG A 74 7.02 -4.82 4.84
C ARG A 74 7.81 -3.50 4.92
N SER A 75 8.07 -2.88 3.78
CA SER A 75 8.89 -1.68 3.69
C SER A 75 8.11 -0.40 4.04
N GLY A 76 6.77 -0.39 4.02
CA GLY A 76 5.96 0.81 4.28
C GLY A 76 4.56 0.72 3.70
N GLU A 77 3.90 1.87 3.54
CA GLU A 77 2.52 1.97 3.07
C GLU A 77 2.31 3.16 2.12
N LEU A 78 1.32 3.01 1.23
CA LEU A 78 0.78 4.04 0.37
C LEU A 78 -0.69 4.27 0.74
N ASP A 79 -1.07 5.53 1.00
CA ASP A 79 -2.44 5.83 1.45
C ASP A 79 -3.45 5.64 0.32
N LEU A 80 -3.19 6.22 -0.86
CA LEU A 80 -4.04 6.09 -2.04
C LEU A 80 -3.22 5.92 -3.31
N VAL A 81 -3.69 5.02 -4.18
CA VAL A 81 -3.22 4.88 -5.57
C VAL A 81 -4.42 5.04 -6.48
N LEU A 82 -4.32 5.99 -7.40
CA LEU A 82 -5.43 6.46 -8.22
C LEU A 82 -5.05 6.36 -9.70
N PHE A 83 -6.06 6.31 -10.56
CA PHE A 83 -5.86 6.31 -12.00
C PHE A 83 -6.87 7.20 -12.70
N ARG A 84 -6.38 8.01 -13.64
CA ARG A 84 -7.22 8.79 -14.55
C ARG A 84 -6.42 9.11 -15.81
N ASP A 85 -7.04 8.94 -16.97
CA ASP A 85 -6.51 9.41 -18.26
C ASP A 85 -5.04 9.01 -18.56
N GLY A 86 -4.65 7.78 -18.18
CA GLY A 86 -3.29 7.28 -18.38
C GLY A 86 -2.25 7.81 -17.38
N GLU A 87 -2.68 8.41 -16.27
CA GLU A 87 -1.84 8.89 -15.18
C GLU A 87 -2.16 8.13 -13.89
N ILE A 88 -1.11 7.64 -13.23
CA ILE A 88 -1.18 7.00 -11.91
C ILE A 88 -0.76 8.03 -10.88
N VAL A 89 -1.65 8.27 -9.91
CA VAL A 89 -1.42 9.24 -8.84
C VAL A 89 -1.23 8.51 -7.53
N PHE A 90 -0.11 8.76 -6.88
CA PHE A 90 0.14 8.34 -5.50
C PHE A 90 -0.16 9.52 -4.58
N CYS A 91 -1.21 9.41 -3.78
CA CYS A 91 -1.62 10.49 -2.90
C CYS A 91 -1.37 10.14 -1.44
N GLU A 92 -0.62 10.99 -0.75
CA GLU A 92 -0.41 10.94 0.69
C GLU A 92 -1.48 11.79 1.40
N VAL A 93 -2.13 11.24 2.43
CA VAL A 93 -3.28 11.85 3.11
C VAL A 93 -2.92 12.28 4.53
N LYS A 94 -3.20 13.53 4.85
CA LYS A 94 -2.95 14.10 6.18
C LYS A 94 -4.21 14.65 6.83
N THR A 95 -4.64 13.99 7.91
CA THR A 95 -5.78 14.46 8.69
C THR A 95 -5.36 15.40 9.82
N ARG A 96 -5.76 16.67 9.75
CA ARG A 96 -5.39 17.73 10.70
C ARG A 96 -6.54 18.02 11.67
N ARG A 97 -6.20 18.63 12.81
CA ARG A 97 -7.19 19.15 13.79
C ARG A 97 -7.45 20.64 13.61
N SER A 98 -6.52 21.36 13.00
CA SER A 98 -6.59 22.80 12.73
C SER A 98 -5.68 23.15 11.54
N GLU A 99 -5.94 24.32 10.94
CA GLU A 99 -5.20 24.83 9.79
C GLU A 99 -3.84 25.46 10.13
N ARG A 100 -3.50 25.61 11.41
CA ARG A 100 -2.33 26.38 11.93
C ARG A 100 -0.93 25.84 11.55
N TYR A 101 -0.80 24.89 10.63
CA TYR A 101 0.49 24.30 10.26
C TYR A 101 0.74 24.47 8.76
N GLY A 102 2.00 24.70 8.37
CA GLY A 102 2.47 25.09 7.02
C GLY A 102 1.99 24.23 5.84
N ALA A 103 2.42 24.61 4.63
CA ALA A 103 1.89 24.08 3.39
C ALA A 103 1.97 22.54 3.38
N ALA A 104 0.95 21.86 2.86
CA ALA A 104 0.86 20.41 2.98
C ALA A 104 2.04 19.68 2.30
N ALA A 105 2.58 20.26 1.23
CA ALA A 105 3.81 19.80 0.56
C ALA A 105 5.06 19.96 1.45
N GLU A 106 5.22 21.10 2.14
CA GLU A 106 6.31 21.32 3.11
C GLU A 106 6.24 20.33 4.28
N ALA A 107 5.04 19.84 4.60
CA ALA A 107 4.86 18.84 5.63
C ALA A 107 5.34 17.44 5.22
N VAL A 108 5.59 17.15 3.93
CA VAL A 108 6.19 15.89 3.47
C VAL A 108 7.68 16.13 3.26
N ASP A 109 8.47 15.82 4.29
CA ASP A 109 9.92 15.99 4.23
C ASP A 109 10.57 15.15 3.10
N ARG A 110 11.78 15.55 2.68
CA ARG A 110 12.53 14.89 1.60
C ARG A 110 12.68 13.37 1.82
N ARG A 111 12.84 12.93 3.06
CA ARG A 111 12.96 11.50 3.40
C ARG A 111 11.65 10.76 3.11
N LYS A 112 10.51 11.35 3.45
CA LYS A 112 9.19 10.80 3.19
C LYS A 112 8.88 10.80 1.70
N GLN A 113 9.25 11.85 0.96
CA GLN A 113 9.12 11.88 -0.51
C GLN A 113 9.88 10.72 -1.18
N LEU A 114 11.16 10.53 -0.82
CA LEU A 114 11.97 9.41 -1.32
C LEU A 114 11.36 8.06 -0.95
N LYS A 115 10.79 7.95 0.25
CA LYS A 115 10.13 6.73 0.70
C LYS A 115 8.89 6.42 -0.14
N ILE A 116 8.03 7.41 -0.38
CA ILE A 116 6.82 7.25 -1.19
C ILE A 116 7.20 6.88 -2.62
N ARG A 117 8.21 7.53 -3.23
CA ARG A 117 8.71 7.18 -4.56
C ARG A 117 9.19 5.73 -4.64
N SER A 118 9.94 5.27 -3.63
CA SER A 118 10.38 3.87 -3.58
C SER A 118 9.22 2.89 -3.45
N LEU A 119 8.20 3.22 -2.64
CA LEU A 119 7.00 2.40 -2.51
C LEU A 119 6.15 2.40 -3.78
N ALA A 120 6.06 3.54 -4.47
CA ALA A 120 5.40 3.64 -5.76
C ALA A 120 6.05 2.73 -6.80
N VAL A 121 7.39 2.72 -6.91
CA VAL A 121 8.11 1.78 -7.79
C VAL A 121 7.74 0.33 -7.47
N GLN A 122 7.73 -0.03 -6.19
CA GLN A 122 7.35 -1.38 -5.77
C GLN A 122 5.89 -1.71 -6.13
N TRP A 123 4.97 -0.78 -5.87
CA TRP A 123 3.56 -0.95 -6.21
C TRP A 123 3.36 -1.15 -7.72
N LEU A 124 4.06 -0.37 -8.54
CA LEU A 124 4.02 -0.49 -10.01
C LEU A 124 4.50 -1.88 -10.43
N GLN A 125 5.61 -2.37 -9.87
CA GLN A 125 6.14 -3.71 -10.17
C GLN A 125 5.18 -4.84 -9.78
N ASP A 126 4.56 -4.73 -8.60
CA ASP A 126 3.62 -5.73 -8.10
C ASP A 126 2.34 -5.79 -8.94
N ASN A 127 1.94 -4.66 -9.54
CA ASN A 127 0.67 -4.50 -10.25
C ASN A 127 0.79 -4.39 -11.79
N ASP A 128 2.01 -4.44 -12.33
CA ASP A 128 2.31 -4.36 -13.78
C ASP A 128 1.60 -5.44 -14.61
N ARG A 129 1.20 -6.54 -13.96
CA ARG A 129 0.51 -7.69 -14.59
C ARG A 129 -0.83 -7.34 -15.26
N ARG A 130 -1.42 -6.18 -14.98
CA ARG A 130 -2.71 -5.75 -15.57
C ARG A 130 -2.59 -4.86 -16.80
N GLY A 131 -1.38 -4.52 -17.27
CA GLY A 131 -1.17 -3.67 -18.45
C GLY A 131 -1.63 -2.21 -18.30
N ARG A 132 -2.25 -1.85 -17.17
CA ARG A 132 -2.69 -0.49 -16.80
C ARG A 132 -1.54 0.40 -16.29
N VAL A 133 -0.36 -0.18 -16.09
CA VAL A 133 0.78 0.48 -15.42
C VAL A 133 1.66 1.29 -16.39
N ARG A 134 1.25 1.38 -17.67
CA ARG A 134 1.87 2.24 -18.67
C ARG A 134 1.23 3.62 -18.62
N GLY A 135 1.83 4.54 -17.86
CA GLY A 135 1.28 5.87 -17.68
C GLY A 135 2.27 6.85 -17.03
N ARG A 136 1.89 8.13 -17.02
CA ARG A 136 2.61 9.13 -16.22
C ARG A 136 2.42 8.83 -14.74
N VAL A 137 3.40 9.20 -13.91
CA VAL A 137 3.32 9.08 -12.46
C VAL A 137 3.29 10.47 -11.85
N ARG A 138 2.36 10.68 -10.92
CA ARG A 138 2.18 11.93 -10.18
C ARG A 138 2.14 11.64 -8.68
N PHE A 139 2.68 12.57 -7.87
CA PHE A 139 2.62 12.49 -6.42
C PHE A 139 1.85 13.68 -5.86
N ASP A 140 0.76 13.38 -5.17
CA ASP A 140 -0.13 14.39 -4.60
C ASP A 140 -0.09 14.34 -3.09
N VAL A 141 -0.42 15.46 -2.44
CA VAL A 141 -0.65 15.52 -1.00
C VAL A 141 -2.02 16.08 -0.75
N ALA A 142 -2.86 15.31 -0.06
CA ALA A 142 -4.16 15.75 0.38
C ALA A 142 -4.17 16.05 1.89
N THR A 143 -4.87 17.10 2.29
CA THR A 143 -5.16 17.39 3.69
C THR A 143 -6.65 17.37 3.94
N VAL A 144 -7.04 16.81 5.08
CA VAL A 144 -8.42 16.86 5.58
C VAL A 144 -8.45 17.63 6.89
N THR A 145 -9.21 18.73 6.92
CA THR A 145 -9.43 19.56 8.12
C THR A 145 -10.93 19.74 8.33
N GLY A 146 -11.45 19.25 9.47
CA GLY A 146 -12.91 19.21 9.64
C GLY A 146 -13.52 18.30 8.58
N VAL A 147 -14.28 18.86 7.63
CA VAL A 147 -14.85 18.17 6.46
C VAL A 147 -14.21 18.58 5.13
N GLU A 148 -13.33 19.58 5.17
CA GLU A 148 -12.72 20.13 3.96
C GLU A 148 -11.58 19.25 3.48
N VAL A 149 -11.58 18.94 2.18
CA VAL A 149 -10.50 18.25 1.48
C VAL A 149 -9.78 19.27 0.62
N LYS A 150 -8.47 19.40 0.82
CA LYS A 150 -7.58 20.19 -0.04
C LYS A 150 -6.51 19.29 -0.62
N VAL A 151 -6.35 19.33 -1.95
CA VAL A 151 -5.35 18.56 -2.68
C VAL A 151 -4.30 19.50 -3.24
N ILE A 152 -3.03 19.16 -3.05
CA ILE A 152 -1.90 19.74 -3.76
C ILE A 152 -1.45 18.71 -4.77
N GLU A 153 -1.74 18.96 -6.04
CA GLU A 153 -1.27 18.12 -7.13
C GLU A 153 0.21 18.36 -7.43
N ASN A 154 0.92 17.35 -7.91
CA ASN A 154 2.36 17.44 -8.21
C ASN A 154 3.18 18.00 -7.03
N ALA A 155 2.86 17.54 -5.82
CA ALA A 155 3.44 18.07 -4.60
C ALA A 155 4.96 17.83 -4.52
N PHE A 156 5.48 16.77 -5.16
CA PHE A 156 6.91 16.48 -5.24
C PHE A 156 7.26 15.48 -6.35
#